data_AF-A0AAW5UQ79-F1
#
_entry.id   AF-A0AAW5UQ79-F1
#
_cell.length_a   1.000
_cell.length_b   1.000
_cell.length_c   1.000
_cell.angle_alpha   90.00
_cell.angle_beta   90.00
_cell.angle_gamma   90.00
#
_symmetry.space_group_name_H-M   'P 1'
#
loop_
_entity.id
_entity.type
_entity.pdbx_description
1 polymer ?
#
loop_
_entity_poly.entity_id
_entity_poly.type
_entity_poly.pdbx_seq_one_letter_code
_entity_poly.pdbx_strand_id
1 'polypeptide(L)'
;MYNGELYIPDCLFPTDNPLEIPCLLSDVQPQYIEIPFYCFGEQARTTNMNGRGTLHFYTDDYRFRSIYEKPEKILKYNPGSIIEPNFSLSNDTPIAFGMQAIYKKRFLARAMQEKGIGVFVDLNVAPKFYKLNLMGVPKVTHHSPQEGVQTD
;
A
#
# COMPACT_ATOMS: atom_id res chain seq x y z
N MET A 1 -20.00 -3.42 15.11
CA MET A 1 -19.39 -2.09 14.90
C MET A 1 -18.00 -2.17 15.50
N TYR A 2 -16.95 -2.38 14.71
CA TYR A 2 -15.58 -2.44 15.24
C TYR A 2 -15.27 -1.05 15.80
N ASN A 3 -15.03 -0.93 17.11
CA ASN A 3 -14.42 0.27 17.69
C ASN A 3 -13.06 0.41 17.03
N GLY A 4 -12.98 1.28 16.01
CA GLY A 4 -11.83 1.43 15.14
C GLY A 4 -10.61 1.86 15.92
N GLU A 5 -9.84 0.88 16.40
CA GLU A 5 -8.54 1.15 16.98
C GLU A 5 -7.67 1.81 15.90
N LEU A 6 -7.46 3.11 16.08
CA LEU A 6 -6.43 3.90 15.43
C LEU A 6 -5.05 3.46 15.94
N TYR A 7 -4.78 2.16 16.01
CA TYR A 7 -3.53 1.61 16.49
C TYR A 7 -2.95 0.72 15.41
N ILE A 8 -1.75 1.07 14.96
CA ILE A 8 -0.91 0.18 14.16
C ILE A 8 0.18 -0.37 15.07
N PRO A 9 0.30 -1.71 15.20
CA PRO A 9 1.36 -2.30 16.01
C PRO A 9 2.74 -2.05 15.40
N ASP A 10 3.73 -1.92 16.27
CA ASP A 10 5.14 -2.00 15.88
C ASP A 10 5.52 -3.48 15.77
N CYS A 11 5.40 -4.03 14.55
CA CYS A 11 5.57 -5.46 14.29
C CYS A 11 6.18 -5.75 12.93
N LEU A 12 6.69 -6.96 12.76
CA LEU A 12 7.02 -7.53 11.46
C LEU A 12 5.79 -8.20 10.86
N PHE A 13 5.38 -7.73 9.69
CA PHE A 13 4.34 -8.40 8.91
C PHE A 13 4.90 -9.61 8.15
N PRO A 14 4.05 -10.59 7.79
CA PRO A 14 4.48 -11.73 6.98
C PRO A 14 5.20 -11.32 5.69
N THR A 15 6.26 -12.05 5.36
CA THR A 15 7.16 -11.77 4.24
C THR A 15 7.62 -13.07 3.57
N ASP A 16 7.93 -13.00 2.27
CA ASP A 16 8.46 -14.12 1.46
C ASP A 16 9.85 -13.82 0.89
N ASN A 17 10.49 -12.74 1.36
CA ASN A 17 11.75 -12.23 0.83
C ASN A 17 12.76 -11.98 1.97
N PRO A 18 14.07 -12.08 1.69
CA PRO A 18 15.10 -12.03 2.73
C PRO A 18 15.32 -10.64 3.34
N LEU A 19 14.62 -9.62 2.83
CA LEU A 19 14.73 -8.23 3.28
C LEU A 19 13.56 -7.84 4.18
N GLU A 20 12.74 -8.82 4.58
CA GLU A 20 11.58 -8.67 5.46
C GLU A 20 10.55 -7.66 4.96
N ILE A 21 10.51 -7.43 3.64
CA ILE A 21 9.55 -6.51 3.04
C ILE A 21 8.17 -7.16 3.11
N PRO A 22 7.17 -6.51 3.73
CA PRO A 22 5.85 -7.09 3.92
C PRO A 22 5.20 -7.55 2.62
N CYS A 23 4.63 -8.75 2.62
CA CYS A 23 3.75 -9.20 1.55
C CYS A 23 2.38 -8.56 1.71
N LEU A 24 1.86 -7.96 0.64
CA LEU A 24 0.49 -7.47 0.63
C LEU A 24 -0.50 -8.63 0.45
N LEU A 25 -1.72 -8.37 0.86
CA LEU A 25 -2.86 -9.27 0.77
C LEU A 25 -3.54 -9.11 -0.60
N SER A 26 -3.75 -10.20 -1.32
CA SER A 26 -4.45 -10.20 -2.62
C SER A 26 -5.97 -10.08 -2.48
N ASP A 27 -6.52 -10.58 -1.37
CA ASP A 27 -7.96 -10.54 -1.04
C ASP A 27 -8.44 -9.14 -0.63
N VAL A 28 -7.52 -8.24 -0.27
CA VAL A 28 -7.81 -6.84 0.07
C VAL A 28 -7.40 -5.90 -1.07
N GLN A 29 -7.42 -6.39 -2.32
CA GLN A 29 -7.15 -5.58 -3.51
C GLN A 29 -8.44 -4.88 -3.98
N PRO A 30 -8.46 -3.53 -4.03
CA PRO A 30 -9.61 -2.77 -4.51
C PRO A 30 -9.80 -2.97 -6.02
N GLN A 31 -11.07 -3.04 -6.45
CA GLN A 31 -11.44 -3.32 -7.84
C GLN A 31 -11.64 -2.06 -8.69
N TYR A 32 -11.93 -0.94 -8.03
CA TYR A 32 -12.17 0.35 -8.68
C TYR A 32 -11.75 1.49 -7.75
N ILE A 33 -11.42 2.64 -8.33
CA ILE A 33 -11.21 3.88 -7.59
C ILE A 33 -12.59 4.44 -7.24
N GLU A 34 -12.85 4.66 -5.96
CA GLU A 34 -14.12 5.22 -5.48
C GLU A 34 -13.95 6.73 -5.20
N ILE A 35 -14.95 7.53 -5.55
CA ILE A 35 -14.99 8.95 -5.16
C ILE A 35 -15.57 9.12 -3.75
N PRO A 36 -15.11 10.11 -2.96
CA PRO A 36 -14.15 11.14 -3.34
C PRO A 36 -12.73 10.60 -3.48
N PHE A 37 -12.01 11.13 -4.48
CA PHE A 37 -10.60 10.87 -4.69
C PHE A 37 -9.79 12.04 -4.12
N TYR A 38 -9.15 11.83 -2.97
CA TYR A 38 -8.53 12.91 -2.19
C TYR A 38 -7.03 12.74 -2.07
N CYS A 39 -6.32 13.85 -2.18
CA CYS A 39 -4.90 13.93 -1.91
C CYS A 39 -4.67 14.09 -0.40
N PHE A 40 -3.87 13.20 0.18
CA PHE A 40 -3.55 13.24 1.61
C PHE A 40 -2.98 14.60 2.04
N GLY A 41 -3.62 15.19 3.05
CA GLY A 41 -3.18 16.45 3.67
C GLY A 41 -3.67 17.73 2.98
N GLU A 42 -4.48 17.64 1.92
CA GLU A 42 -5.10 18.82 1.30
C GLU A 42 -6.47 19.17 1.90
N GLN A 43 -7.15 18.20 2.50
CA GLN A 43 -8.44 18.42 3.15
C GLN A 43 -8.25 18.79 4.63
N ALA A 44 -9.31 19.31 5.24
CA ALA A 44 -9.32 19.64 6.67
C ALA A 44 -8.93 18.40 7.50
N ARG A 45 -8.24 18.63 8.62
CA ARG A 45 -7.83 17.53 9.54
C ARG A 45 -8.99 16.75 10.15
N THR A 46 -10.21 17.30 10.08
CA THR A 46 -11.46 16.71 10.55
C THR A 46 -12.18 15.92 9.45
N THR A 47 -11.66 15.88 8.23
CA THR A 47 -12.25 15.12 7.12
C THR A 47 -12.28 13.62 7.46
N ASN A 48 -13.45 13.02 7.26
CA ASN A 48 -13.69 11.59 7.42
C ASN A 48 -14.43 11.10 6.16
N MET A 49 -13.89 10.09 5.51
CA MET A 49 -14.39 9.49 4.27
C MET A 49 -15.38 8.35 4.53
N ASN A 50 -15.72 8.08 5.80
CA ASN A 50 -16.75 7.15 6.26
C ASN A 50 -16.62 5.73 5.70
N GLY A 51 -15.39 5.24 5.55
CA GLY A 51 -15.07 3.92 5.01
C GLY A 51 -15.26 3.80 3.50
N ARG A 52 -15.34 4.93 2.79
CA ARG A 52 -15.53 5.00 1.33
C ARG A 52 -14.47 5.88 0.68
N GLY A 53 -14.46 5.90 -0.64
CA GLY A 53 -13.58 6.75 -1.43
C GLY A 53 -12.13 6.25 -1.45
N THR A 54 -11.29 6.99 -2.18
CA THR A 54 -9.89 6.66 -2.37
C THR A 54 -8.99 7.82 -1.97
N LEU A 55 -8.03 7.54 -1.09
CA LEU A 55 -7.02 8.50 -0.65
C LEU A 55 -5.69 8.24 -1.37
N HIS A 56 -5.11 9.24 -2.01
CA HIS A 56 -3.83 9.12 -2.71
C HIS A 56 -2.76 10.01 -2.08
N PHE A 57 -1.50 9.70 -2.41
CA PHE A 57 -0.32 10.34 -1.81
C PHE A 57 0.55 11.01 -2.87
N TYR A 58 -0.04 11.50 -3.97
CA TYR A 58 0.66 12.31 -4.97
C TYR A 58 0.90 13.72 -4.43
N THR A 59 1.77 13.83 -3.43
CA THR A 59 2.15 15.04 -2.72
C THR A 59 3.63 15.01 -2.38
N ASP A 60 4.15 16.03 -1.70
CA ASP A 60 5.58 16.13 -1.40
C ASP A 60 6.06 15.05 -0.42
N ASP A 61 7.20 14.42 -0.74
CA ASP A 61 7.86 13.35 0.02
C ASP A 61 8.04 13.64 1.52
N TYR A 62 8.20 14.91 1.91
CA TYR A 62 8.36 15.28 3.33
C TYR A 62 7.14 14.88 4.18
N ARG A 63 5.95 14.80 3.57
CA ARG A 63 4.71 14.38 4.27
C ARG A 63 4.75 12.88 4.61
N PHE A 64 5.50 12.08 3.86
CA PHE A 64 5.56 10.63 4.04
C PHE A 64 6.31 10.19 5.29
N ARG A 65 7.30 10.98 5.72
CA ARG A 65 7.95 10.75 7.03
C ARG A 65 6.92 10.73 8.15
N SER A 66 6.00 11.68 8.10
CA SER A 66 5.03 11.90 9.17
C SER A 66 3.94 10.82 9.23
N ILE A 67 3.62 10.16 8.11
CA ILE A 67 2.69 9.03 8.06
C ILE A 67 3.40 7.72 8.38
N TYR A 68 4.68 7.57 8.02
CA TYR A 68 5.46 6.40 8.43
C TYR A 68 5.64 6.36 9.96
N GLU A 69 5.96 7.51 10.57
CA GLU A 69 6.08 7.62 12.03
C GLU A 69 4.73 7.51 12.76
N LYS A 70 3.62 7.85 12.10
CA LYS A 70 2.26 7.82 12.66
C LYS A 70 1.24 7.38 11.61
N PRO A 71 1.17 6.07 11.28
CA PRO A 71 0.27 5.53 10.25
C PRO A 71 -1.21 5.79 10.55
N GLU A 72 -1.56 5.99 11.81
CA GLU A 72 -2.91 6.32 12.30
C GLU A 72 -3.48 7.58 11.64
N LYS A 73 -2.63 8.46 11.12
CA LYS A 73 -3.07 9.62 10.36
C LYS A 73 -3.88 9.24 9.14
N ILE A 74 -3.58 8.11 8.49
CA ILE A 74 -4.35 7.59 7.36
C ILE A 74 -5.70 7.08 7.86
N LEU A 75 -5.70 6.31 8.97
CA LEU A 75 -6.93 5.76 9.57
C LEU A 75 -7.92 6.84 10.00
N LYS A 76 -7.45 8.03 10.40
CA LYS A 76 -8.32 9.18 10.74
C LYS A 76 -9.16 9.67 9.57
N TYR A 77 -8.65 9.58 8.34
CA TYR A 77 -9.43 9.88 7.14
C TYR A 77 -10.46 8.79 6.87
N ASN A 78 -10.29 7.57 7.41
CA ASN A 78 -11.19 6.43 7.24
C ASN A 78 -11.59 6.18 5.76
N PRO A 79 -10.62 6.02 4.84
CA PRO A 79 -10.91 5.75 3.43
C PRO A 79 -11.35 4.31 3.21
N GLY A 80 -12.10 4.05 2.14
CA GLY A 80 -12.37 2.69 1.67
C GLY A 80 -11.15 2.04 1.00
N SER A 81 -10.34 2.86 0.34
CA SER A 81 -9.08 2.43 -0.29
C SER A 81 -8.03 3.53 -0.31
N ILE A 82 -6.77 3.14 -0.48
CA ILE A 82 -5.65 4.05 -0.69
C ILE A 82 -4.88 3.69 -1.96
N ILE A 83 -4.27 4.69 -2.59
CA ILE A 83 -3.07 4.46 -3.40
C ILE A 83 -1.90 4.33 -2.43
N GLU A 84 -0.99 3.41 -2.65
CA GLU A 84 0.16 3.23 -1.77
C GLU A 84 1.05 4.50 -1.71
N PRO A 85 1.52 4.93 -0.52
CA PRO A 85 2.50 6.02 -0.42
C PRO A 85 3.75 5.71 -1.24
N ASN A 86 4.13 6.58 -2.15
CA ASN A 86 5.27 6.34 -3.04
C ASN A 86 6.40 7.35 -2.79
N PHE A 87 7.50 6.87 -2.23
CA PHE A 87 8.70 7.68 -2.00
C PHE A 87 9.47 7.86 -3.31
N SER A 88 9.93 9.08 -3.58
CA SER A 88 10.66 9.41 -4.81
C SER A 88 12.02 8.71 -4.82
N LEU A 89 12.26 7.89 -5.85
CA LEU A 89 13.53 7.21 -6.08
C LEU A 89 14.08 7.59 -7.45
N SER A 90 15.29 8.16 -7.48
CA SER A 90 16.01 8.53 -8.70
C SER A 90 17.09 7.51 -9.06
N ASN A 91 17.67 7.61 -10.26
CA ASN A 91 18.79 6.74 -10.65
C ASN A 91 20.02 6.88 -9.75
N ASP A 92 20.18 8.03 -9.08
CA ASP A 92 21.31 8.30 -8.18
C ASP A 92 21.04 7.85 -6.74
N THR A 93 19.78 7.57 -6.36
CA THR A 93 19.45 7.07 -5.02
C THR A 93 20.19 5.75 -4.76
N PRO A 94 20.98 5.60 -3.68
CA PRO A 94 21.66 4.34 -3.39
C PRO A 94 20.67 3.20 -3.18
N ILE A 95 21.06 1.97 -3.52
CA ILE A 95 20.19 0.79 -3.39
C ILE A 95 19.67 0.63 -1.96
N ALA A 96 20.53 0.81 -0.95
CA ALA A 96 20.14 0.71 0.45
C ALA A 96 19.01 1.69 0.84
N PHE A 97 19.06 2.93 0.34
CA PHE A 97 18.01 3.93 0.58
C PHE A 97 16.71 3.58 -0.14
N GLY A 98 16.80 3.13 -1.40
CA GLY A 98 15.62 2.68 -2.13
C GLY A 98 14.97 1.45 -1.50
N MET A 99 15.77 0.53 -0.98
CA MET A 99 15.28 -0.62 -0.22
C MET A 99 14.52 -0.20 1.04
N GLN A 100 15.07 0.74 1.81
CA GLN A 100 14.37 1.30 2.97
C GLN A 100 13.04 1.96 2.56
N ALA A 101 13.03 2.70 1.46
CA ALA A 101 11.81 3.34 0.96
C ALA A 101 10.75 2.31 0.54
N ILE A 102 11.15 1.24 -0.15
CA ILE A 102 10.26 0.13 -0.55
C ILE A 102 9.69 -0.56 0.69
N TYR A 103 10.51 -0.83 1.71
CA TYR A 103 10.03 -1.38 2.98
C TYR A 103 8.96 -0.49 3.61
N LYS A 104 9.23 0.83 3.72
CA LYS A 104 8.31 1.79 4.35
C LYS A 104 6.95 1.83 3.68
N LYS A 105 6.91 1.85 2.34
CA LYS A 105 5.63 1.86 1.61
C LYS A 105 4.86 0.54 1.76
N ARG A 106 5.55 -0.61 1.71
CA ARG A 106 4.95 -1.93 1.90
C ARG A 106 4.42 -2.13 3.31
N PHE A 107 5.13 -1.64 4.32
CA PHE A 107 4.66 -1.63 5.71
C PHE A 107 3.37 -0.82 5.86
N LEU A 108 3.33 0.41 5.34
CA LEU A 108 2.13 1.24 5.40
C LEU A 108 0.96 0.59 4.66
N ALA A 109 1.19 0.08 3.46
CA ALA A 109 0.19 -0.64 2.69
C ALA A 109 -0.36 -1.85 3.46
N ARG A 110 0.51 -2.73 3.96
CA ARG A 110 0.08 -3.90 4.72
C ARG A 110 -0.68 -3.52 5.99
N ALA A 111 -0.20 -2.53 6.73
CA ALA A 111 -0.88 -2.02 7.92
C ALA A 111 -2.30 -1.51 7.63
N MET A 112 -2.53 -0.86 6.48
CA MET A 112 -3.87 -0.43 6.07
C MET A 112 -4.76 -1.63 5.68
N GLN A 113 -4.21 -2.65 5.02
CA GLN A 113 -4.96 -3.86 4.69
C GLN A 113 -5.44 -4.62 5.93
N GLU A 114 -4.64 -4.67 7.00
CA GLU A 114 -5.05 -5.24 8.30
C GLU A 114 -6.23 -4.48 8.95
N LYS A 115 -6.51 -3.26 8.49
CA LYS A 115 -7.68 -2.46 8.91
C LYS A 115 -8.84 -2.53 7.91
N GLY A 116 -8.77 -3.41 6.92
CA GLY A 116 -9.79 -3.59 5.89
C GLY A 116 -9.79 -2.51 4.81
N ILE A 117 -8.74 -1.70 4.73
CA ILE A 117 -8.61 -0.66 3.70
C ILE A 117 -7.94 -1.28 2.48
N GLY A 118 -8.59 -1.15 1.32
CA GLY A 118 -8.03 -1.61 0.05
C GLY A 118 -6.77 -0.84 -0.34
N VAL A 119 -5.77 -1.51 -0.93
CA VAL A 119 -4.54 -0.84 -1.40
C VAL A 119 -4.31 -1.08 -2.88
N PHE A 120 -4.18 0.02 -3.64
CA PHE A 120 -3.57 0.01 -4.96
C PHE A 120 -2.06 0.17 -4.82
N VAL A 121 -1.29 -0.79 -5.34
CA VAL A 121 0.18 -0.72 -5.34
C VAL A 121 0.64 0.37 -6.32
N ASP A 122 1.53 1.25 -5.85
CA ASP A 122 2.19 2.23 -6.72
C ASP A 122 3.57 1.71 -7.14
N LEU A 123 3.79 1.57 -8.45
CA LEU A 123 5.04 1.04 -9.00
C LEU A 123 5.97 2.11 -9.61
N ASN A 124 5.63 3.40 -9.49
CA ASN A 124 6.37 4.48 -10.12
C ASN A 124 7.72 4.74 -9.41
N VAL A 125 8.80 4.21 -9.96
CA VAL A 125 10.18 4.40 -9.46
C VAL A 125 11.16 4.53 -10.62
N ALA A 126 12.40 4.97 -10.38
CA ALA A 126 13.44 4.92 -11.42
C ALA A 126 13.74 3.47 -11.87
N PRO A 127 14.14 3.25 -13.15
CA PRO A 127 14.31 1.91 -13.72
C PRO A 127 15.19 0.94 -12.92
N LYS A 128 16.23 1.47 -12.28
CA LYS A 128 17.13 0.69 -11.39
C LYS A 128 16.38 -0.07 -10.29
N PHE A 129 15.21 0.43 -9.88
CA PHE A 129 14.41 -0.13 -8.79
C PHE A 129 13.24 -0.99 -9.24
N TYR A 130 12.95 -1.14 -10.54
CA TYR A 130 11.74 -1.85 -11.01
C TYR A 130 11.60 -3.25 -10.43
N LYS A 131 12.66 -4.07 -10.51
CA LYS A 131 12.63 -5.43 -9.95
C LYS A 131 12.50 -5.40 -8.42
N LEU A 132 13.17 -4.45 -7.76
CA LEU A 132 13.16 -4.37 -6.31
C LEU A 132 11.78 -3.93 -5.78
N ASN A 133 11.13 -3.01 -6.49
CA ASN A 133 9.81 -2.50 -6.14
C ASN A 133 8.70 -3.55 -6.31
N LEU A 134 8.97 -4.72 -6.94
CA LEU A 134 8.01 -5.82 -6.98
C LEU A 134 8.03 -6.70 -5.71
N MET A 135 8.99 -6.52 -4.80
CA MET A 135 9.00 -7.29 -3.54
C MET A 135 7.76 -6.99 -2.70
N GLY A 136 7.18 -8.04 -2.11
CA GLY A 136 5.95 -7.97 -1.34
C GLY A 136 4.67 -7.76 -2.16
N VAL A 137 4.75 -7.57 -3.48
CA VAL A 137 3.56 -7.47 -4.34
C VAL A 137 3.00 -8.88 -4.60
N PRO A 138 1.68 -9.10 -4.45
CA PRO A 138 1.06 -10.39 -4.72
C PRO A 138 1.34 -10.83 -6.16
N LYS A 139 1.77 -12.08 -6.32
CA LYS A 139 1.94 -12.69 -7.63
C LYS A 139 0.56 -13.08 -8.15
N VAL A 140 0.22 -12.65 -9.36
CA VAL A 140 -0.96 -13.18 -10.04
C VAL A 140 -0.67 -14.62 -10.42
N THR A 141 -1.23 -15.58 -9.69
CA THR A 141 -1.31 -16.96 -10.17
C THR A 141 -2.39 -17.00 -11.24
N HIS A 142 -1.98 -17.05 -12.51
CA HIS A 142 -2.88 -17.49 -13.56
C HIS A 142 -3.28 -18.94 -13.23
N HIS A 143 -4.52 -19.15 -12.78
CA HIS A 143 -5.12 -20.47 -12.90
C HIS A 143 -5.32 -20.69 -14.40
N SER A 144 -4.42 -21.45 -15.01
CA SER A 144 -4.68 -22.03 -16.32
C SER A 144 -6.04 -22.74 -16.25
N PRO A 145 -6.95 -22.53 -17.21
CA PRO A 145 -8.16 -23.35 -17.29
C PRO A 145 -7.72 -24.81 -17.32
N GLN A 146 -8.27 -25.65 -16.44
CA GLN A 146 -8.06 -27.09 -16.54
C GLN A 146 -8.54 -27.52 -17.93
N GLU A 147 -7.63 -28.04 -18.75
CA GLU A 147 -7.98 -28.63 -20.04
C GLU A 147 -9.07 -29.67 -19.78
N GLY A 148 -10.24 -29.44 -20.38
CA GLY A 148 -11.38 -30.32 -20.25
C GLY A 148 -10.96 -31.74 -20.65
N VAL A 149 -11.17 -32.68 -19.74
CA VAL A 149 -11.08 -34.11 -20.02
C VAL A 149 -12.00 -34.39 -21.20
N GLN A 150 -11.41 -34.71 -22.34
CA GLN A 150 -12.12 -35.22 -23.49
C GLN A 150 -12.60 -36.62 -23.13
N THR A 151 -13.89 -36.76 -22.82
CA THR A 151 -14.54 -38.06 -22.67
C THR A 151 -14.77 -38.65 -24.06
N ASP A 152 -14.31 -39.89 -24.23
CA ASP A 152 -14.43 -40.72 -25.43
C ASP A 152 -15.88 -40.89 -25.94
#